data_AF-A0A2H1L3S3-F1
#
_entry.id   AF-A0A2H1L3S3-F1
#
_cell.length_a   1.000
_cell.length_b   1.000
_cell.length_c   1.000
_cell.angle_alpha   90.00
_cell.angle_beta   90.00
_cell.angle_gamma   90.00
#
_symmetry.space_group_name_H-M   'P 1'
#
loop_
_entity.id
_entity.type
_entity.pdbx_description
1 polymer ?
#
loop_
_entity_poly.entity_id
_entity_poly.type
_entity_poly.pdbx_seq_one_letter_code
_entity_poly.pdbx_strand_id
1 'polypeptide(L)'
;MKKLSTIIAGAAVGMLALSACGQEGAPEPAAGGGGGGEAPEYDVADDVDLSESPTWEAANSAGSLTIGVKKDQPGLGNQEPGSDVPEGFDIEIATIVAGSLGFSPDQIEWTETVSANREPFLQQGNVDLVVATYTINDERKQVVDFAGPYYVAGQDLLVAADSDIASPDDIAGRTVCSVDGSTPAQNIEDEYSDAELVTYDTYSKCVTDLQSGSVDAVTTDDAILRGYAAQYEGEFSVVGDPFTDEPYGVGLPQGDDALRDAVNDALEASMEDGTWTEAFEYTLGDSSGVEQPEVDRY
;
A
#
# COMPACT_ATOMS: atom_id res chain seq x y z
N MET A 1 -68.69 -29.86 -30.00
CA MET A 1 -67.43 -30.41 -30.56
C MET A 1 -66.36 -29.33 -30.44
N LYS A 2 -65.35 -29.51 -29.57
CA LYS A 2 -63.90 -29.49 -29.87
C LYS A 2 -63.42 -28.19 -30.57
N LYS A 3 -62.48 -27.37 -30.06
CA LYS A 3 -61.32 -27.63 -29.18
C LYS A 3 -60.87 -26.35 -28.46
N LEU A 4 -60.21 -26.56 -27.31
CA LEU A 4 -59.31 -25.65 -26.60
C LEU A 4 -58.14 -25.20 -27.48
N SER A 5 -57.62 -23.99 -27.24
CA SER A 5 -56.19 -23.68 -27.39
C SER A 5 -55.81 -22.62 -26.36
N THR A 6 -55.03 -23.07 -25.39
CA THR A 6 -54.37 -22.29 -24.33
C THR A 6 -53.13 -21.64 -24.93
N ILE A 7 -53.02 -20.30 -24.84
CA ILE A 7 -51.79 -19.57 -25.16
C ILE A 7 -51.09 -19.29 -23.83
N ILE A 8 -49.92 -19.88 -23.63
CA ILE A 8 -49.00 -19.61 -22.52
C ILE A 8 -48.20 -18.38 -22.91
N ALA A 9 -48.40 -17.26 -22.20
CA ALA A 9 -47.52 -16.11 -22.28
C ALA A 9 -46.34 -16.33 -21.33
N GLY A 10 -45.15 -16.59 -21.87
CA GLY A 10 -43.91 -16.62 -21.12
C GLY A 10 -43.46 -15.19 -20.80
N ALA A 11 -43.34 -14.87 -19.51
CA ALA A 11 -42.69 -13.66 -19.06
C ALA A 11 -41.17 -13.85 -19.14
N ALA A 12 -40.53 -13.15 -20.09
CA ALA A 12 -39.08 -13.01 -20.12
C ALA A 12 -38.68 -11.97 -19.07
N VAL A 13 -38.07 -12.42 -17.98
CA VAL A 13 -37.39 -11.55 -17.01
C VAL A 13 -36.07 -11.13 -17.66
N GLY A 14 -36.02 -9.89 -18.15
CA GLY A 14 -34.77 -9.27 -18.60
C GLY A 14 -33.93 -8.92 -17.38
N MET A 15 -32.77 -9.56 -17.23
CA MET A 15 -31.70 -9.11 -16.36
C MET A 15 -31.17 -7.78 -16.91
N LEU A 16 -31.40 -6.70 -16.16
CA LEU A 16 -30.66 -5.45 -16.30
C LEU A 16 -29.26 -5.70 -15.74
N ALA A 17 -28.30 -5.95 -16.62
CA ALA A 17 -26.89 -5.81 -16.29
C ALA A 17 -26.61 -4.31 -16.12
N LEU A 18 -26.43 -3.87 -14.89
CA LEU A 18 -25.81 -2.60 -14.57
C LEU A 18 -24.33 -2.75 -14.90
N SER A 19 -23.91 -2.25 -16.05
CA SER A 19 -22.49 -2.00 -16.33
C SER A 19 -22.06 -0.83 -15.45
N ALA A 20 -21.44 -1.14 -14.31
CA ALA A 20 -20.61 -0.19 -13.60
C ALA A 20 -19.41 0.12 -14.51
N CYS A 21 -19.18 1.39 -14.80
CA CYS A 21 -17.97 1.84 -15.45
C CYS A 21 -16.84 1.68 -14.44
N GLY A 22 -16.04 0.62 -14.57
CA GLY A 22 -14.76 0.51 -13.88
C GLY A 22 -13.82 1.59 -14.38
N GLN A 23 -13.20 2.30 -13.45
CA GLN A 23 -12.09 3.21 -13.70
C GLN A 23 -10.93 2.38 -14.28
N GLU A 24 -10.47 2.70 -15.49
CA GLU A 24 -9.29 2.04 -16.07
C GLU A 24 -8.04 2.39 -15.24
N GLY A 25 -7.34 1.36 -14.74
CA GLY A 25 -6.00 1.50 -14.15
C GLY A 25 -5.87 1.37 -12.63
N ALA A 26 -6.94 1.05 -11.89
CA ALA A 26 -6.87 0.79 -10.45
C ALA A 26 -7.45 -0.58 -10.08
N PRO A 27 -6.81 -1.34 -9.17
CA PRO A 27 -7.28 -2.66 -8.75
C PRO A 27 -8.64 -2.59 -8.04
N GLU A 28 -9.51 -3.59 -8.28
CA GLU A 28 -10.72 -3.80 -7.48
C GLU A 28 -10.32 -4.38 -6.11
N PRO A 29 -10.72 -3.76 -4.98
CA PRO A 29 -10.31 -4.23 -3.68
C PRO A 29 -10.88 -5.62 -3.39
N ALA A 30 -10.04 -6.52 -2.87
CA ALA A 30 -10.51 -7.73 -2.22
C ALA A 30 -11.39 -7.36 -1.02
N ALA A 31 -12.61 -7.88 -0.97
CA ALA A 31 -13.53 -7.66 0.15
C ALA A 31 -12.94 -8.29 1.43
N GLY A 32 -12.33 -7.46 2.27
CA GLY A 32 -11.91 -7.78 3.65
C GLY A 32 -10.81 -8.84 3.78
N GLY A 33 -9.62 -8.41 4.19
CA GLY A 33 -8.61 -9.23 4.86
C GLY A 33 -8.27 -10.58 4.20
N GLY A 34 -7.31 -10.54 3.28
CA GLY A 34 -6.70 -11.72 2.67
C GLY A 34 -7.65 -12.48 1.74
N GLY A 35 -7.34 -12.52 0.45
CA GLY A 35 -7.95 -13.52 -0.43
C GLY A 35 -7.87 -14.89 0.25
N GLY A 36 -8.99 -15.61 0.35
CA GLY A 36 -9.12 -16.85 1.13
C GLY A 36 -8.27 -18.05 0.67
N GLY A 37 -7.17 -17.81 -0.03
CA GLY A 37 -6.08 -18.75 -0.31
C GLY A 37 -4.99 -18.72 0.76
N GLU A 38 -4.10 -19.70 0.70
CA GLU A 38 -2.85 -19.69 1.47
C GLU A 38 -1.95 -18.55 0.97
N ALA A 39 -1.23 -17.89 1.87
CA ALA A 39 -0.24 -16.88 1.51
C ALA A 39 0.82 -17.51 0.58
N PRO A 40 1.35 -16.76 -0.41
CA PRO A 40 2.41 -17.25 -1.27
C PRO A 40 3.64 -17.64 -0.44
N GLU A 41 4.34 -18.68 -0.88
CA GLU A 41 5.64 -19.06 -0.32
C GLU A 41 6.74 -18.53 -1.24
N TYR A 42 7.76 -17.91 -0.67
CA TYR A 42 8.90 -17.35 -1.40
C TYR A 42 10.17 -18.16 -1.15
N ASP A 43 10.98 -18.32 -2.20
CA ASP A 43 12.27 -18.97 -2.09
C ASP A 43 13.24 -18.14 -1.24
N VAL A 44 14.03 -18.81 -0.41
CA VAL A 44 15.11 -18.21 0.38
C VAL A 44 16.43 -18.52 -0.32
N ALA A 45 17.18 -17.49 -0.67
CA ALA A 45 18.46 -17.62 -1.34
C ALA A 45 19.51 -18.25 -0.42
N ASP A 46 20.17 -19.29 -0.92
CA ASP A 46 21.33 -19.90 -0.26
C ASP A 46 22.62 -19.15 -0.64
N ASP A 47 23.63 -19.22 0.24
CA ASP A 47 25.00 -18.74 -0.03
C ASP A 47 25.10 -17.27 -0.48
N VAL A 48 24.19 -16.40 -0.03
CA VAL A 48 24.23 -14.95 -0.28
C VAL A 48 25.53 -14.35 0.30
N ASP A 49 26.29 -13.63 -0.53
CA ASP A 49 27.49 -12.89 -0.14
C ASP A 49 27.32 -11.41 -0.49
N LEU A 50 26.92 -10.63 0.50
CA LEU A 50 26.87 -9.16 0.45
C LEU A 50 27.85 -8.56 1.46
N SER A 51 29.09 -9.06 1.48
CA SER A 51 30.16 -8.57 2.36
C SER A 51 30.55 -7.10 2.14
N GLU A 52 30.09 -6.48 1.06
CA GLU A 52 30.24 -5.03 0.82
C GLU A 52 29.11 -4.19 1.47
N SER A 53 28.05 -4.83 1.97
CA SER A 53 26.95 -4.17 2.69
C SER A 53 27.14 -4.28 4.21
N PRO A 54 27.43 -3.16 4.91
CA PRO A 54 27.51 -3.19 6.37
C PRO A 54 26.16 -3.52 7.03
N THR A 55 25.04 -3.14 6.43
CA THR A 55 23.69 -3.41 6.95
C THR A 55 23.39 -4.90 6.88
N TRP A 56 23.60 -5.52 5.72
CA TRP A 56 23.41 -6.96 5.55
C TRP A 56 24.37 -7.77 6.42
N GLU A 57 25.65 -7.39 6.51
CA GLU A 57 26.62 -8.07 7.39
C GLU A 57 26.17 -8.06 8.86
N ALA A 58 25.60 -6.95 9.33
CA ALA A 58 25.07 -6.82 10.68
C ALA A 58 23.85 -7.72 10.89
N ALA A 59 22.87 -7.68 9.98
CA ALA A 59 21.68 -8.51 10.02
C ALA A 59 22.02 -10.02 9.96
N ASN A 60 22.90 -10.41 9.04
CA ASN A 60 23.35 -11.79 8.89
C ASN A 60 24.11 -12.28 10.14
N SER A 61 24.94 -11.43 10.74
CA SER A 61 25.62 -11.74 12.00
C SER A 61 24.66 -11.87 13.19
N ALA A 62 23.58 -11.10 13.20
CA ALA A 62 22.51 -11.20 14.18
C ALA A 62 21.63 -12.45 13.96
N GLY A 63 21.59 -12.95 12.73
CA GLY A 63 20.71 -14.04 12.30
C GLY A 63 19.28 -13.60 12.03
N SER A 64 19.04 -12.29 11.93
CA SER A 64 17.71 -11.69 11.76
C SER A 64 17.80 -10.37 10.98
N LEU A 65 16.78 -10.09 10.17
CA LEU A 65 16.62 -8.84 9.43
C LEU A 65 15.43 -8.06 10.02
N THR A 66 15.68 -6.85 10.52
CA THR A 66 14.65 -6.00 11.12
C THR A 66 14.03 -5.11 10.05
N ILE A 67 12.74 -5.27 9.77
CA ILE A 67 12.05 -4.51 8.73
C ILE A 67 10.98 -3.60 9.35
N GLY A 68 11.07 -2.31 9.02
CA GLY A 68 10.10 -1.30 9.37
C GLY A 68 8.87 -1.36 8.46
N VAL A 69 7.69 -1.53 9.04
CA VAL A 69 6.41 -1.66 8.31
C VAL A 69 5.29 -0.84 8.93
N LYS A 70 4.26 -0.53 8.15
CA LYS A 70 2.98 0.00 8.68
C LYS A 70 2.15 -1.13 9.27
N LYS A 71 1.22 -0.78 10.16
CA LYS A 71 0.32 -1.74 10.83
C LYS A 71 -1.16 -1.33 10.79
N ASP A 72 -1.46 -0.28 10.03
CA ASP A 72 -2.75 0.39 9.97
C ASP A 72 -3.19 0.68 8.52
N GLN A 73 -2.73 -0.08 7.54
CA GLN A 73 -3.09 0.12 6.13
C GLN A 73 -3.63 -1.19 5.57
N PRO A 74 -4.96 -1.42 5.63
CA PRO A 74 -5.57 -2.66 5.16
C PRO A 74 -5.15 -2.99 3.72
N GLY A 75 -4.69 -4.22 3.48
CA GLY A 75 -4.19 -4.69 2.18
C GLY A 75 -2.72 -4.36 1.88
N LEU A 76 -2.08 -3.44 2.62
CA LEU A 76 -0.70 -3.00 2.41
C LEU A 76 0.19 -3.40 3.59
N GLY A 77 0.29 -2.55 4.62
CA GLY A 77 0.93 -2.88 5.89
C GLY A 77 -0.12 -2.83 7.00
N ASN A 78 -0.69 -3.98 7.35
CA ASN A 78 -1.74 -4.11 8.36
C ASN A 78 -1.32 -5.10 9.45
N GLN A 79 -1.85 -4.93 10.67
CA GLN A 79 -1.76 -5.98 11.67
C GLN A 79 -3.09 -6.09 12.42
N GLU A 80 -3.81 -7.17 12.16
CA GLU A 80 -5.07 -7.45 12.83
C GLU A 80 -4.90 -7.58 14.35
N PRO A 81 -5.85 -7.07 15.15
CA PRO A 81 -5.78 -7.17 16.61
C PRO A 81 -5.63 -8.62 17.08
N GLY A 82 -4.50 -8.90 17.74
CA GLY A 82 -4.18 -10.23 18.27
C GLY A 82 -3.43 -11.15 17.30
N SER A 83 -3.12 -10.69 16.08
CA SER A 83 -2.07 -11.29 15.26
C SER A 83 -0.69 -10.89 15.80
N ASP A 84 0.28 -11.79 15.75
CA ASP A 84 1.68 -11.49 16.05
C ASP A 84 2.45 -11.03 14.80
N VAL A 85 1.95 -11.36 13.61
CA VAL A 85 2.60 -11.12 12.31
C VAL A 85 1.76 -10.12 11.49
N PRO A 86 2.36 -9.07 10.92
CA PRO A 86 1.66 -8.17 10.01
C PRO A 86 1.35 -8.87 8.67
N GLU A 87 0.45 -8.29 7.89
CA GLU A 87 0.02 -8.80 6.58
C GLU A 87 -0.17 -7.68 5.55
N GLY A 88 -0.25 -8.08 4.28
CA GLY A 88 -0.56 -7.21 3.14
C GLY A 88 0.64 -7.02 2.21
N PHE A 89 0.44 -6.26 1.13
CA PHE A 89 1.37 -6.17 0.03
C PHE A 89 2.78 -5.70 0.42
N ASP A 90 2.90 -4.73 1.34
CA ASP A 90 4.21 -4.28 1.84
C ASP A 90 4.94 -5.42 2.58
N ILE A 91 4.19 -6.30 3.25
CA ILE A 91 4.74 -7.45 3.98
C ILE A 91 5.18 -8.53 3.00
N GLU A 92 4.43 -8.75 1.92
CA GLU A 92 4.82 -9.67 0.85
C GLU A 92 6.10 -9.20 0.15
N ILE A 93 6.18 -7.92 -0.23
CA ILE A 93 7.39 -7.32 -0.82
C ILE A 93 8.58 -7.42 0.14
N ALA A 94 8.38 -7.10 1.42
CA ALA A 94 9.42 -7.25 2.44
C ALA A 94 9.90 -8.71 2.56
N THR A 95 9.00 -9.69 2.47
CA THR A 95 9.33 -11.11 2.58
C THR A 95 10.07 -11.62 1.33
N ILE A 96 9.67 -11.18 0.13
CA ILE A 96 10.38 -11.45 -1.14
C ILE A 96 11.82 -10.92 -1.08
N VAL A 97 11.98 -9.67 -0.64
CA VAL A 97 13.29 -9.03 -0.48
C VAL A 97 14.13 -9.77 0.57
N ALA A 98 13.56 -10.06 1.73
CA ALA A 98 14.26 -10.81 2.79
C ALA A 98 14.72 -12.19 2.32
N GLY A 99 13.86 -12.94 1.62
CA GLY A 99 14.18 -14.23 1.03
C GLY A 99 15.35 -14.15 0.05
N SER A 100 15.34 -13.15 -0.83
CA SER A 100 16.43 -12.87 -1.78
C SER A 100 17.74 -12.50 -1.09
N LEU A 101 17.67 -11.88 0.10
CA LEU A 101 18.82 -11.56 0.95
C LEU A 101 19.27 -12.74 1.84
N GLY A 102 18.59 -13.89 1.75
CA GLY A 102 18.94 -15.11 2.48
C GLY A 102 18.34 -15.24 3.88
N PHE A 103 17.30 -14.45 4.20
CA PHE A 103 16.57 -14.52 5.47
C PHE A 103 15.22 -15.22 5.26
N SER A 104 14.96 -16.29 6.01
CA SER A 104 13.65 -16.92 6.02
C SER A 104 12.61 -16.09 6.78
N PRO A 105 11.30 -16.33 6.60
CA PRO A 105 10.25 -15.56 7.28
C PRO A 105 10.37 -15.53 8.81
N ASP A 106 10.89 -16.60 9.44
CA ASP A 106 11.12 -16.65 10.89
C ASP A 106 12.36 -15.87 11.37
N GLN A 107 13.16 -15.34 10.44
CA GLN A 107 14.29 -14.46 10.70
C GLN A 107 13.94 -12.98 10.49
N ILE A 108 12.70 -12.66 10.10
CA ILE A 108 12.25 -11.28 9.93
C ILE A 108 11.69 -10.75 11.25
N GLU A 109 12.23 -9.64 11.71
CA GLU A 109 11.75 -8.93 12.90
C GLU A 109 10.97 -7.67 12.49
N TRP A 110 9.67 -7.66 12.72
CA TRP A 110 8.78 -6.58 12.28
C TRP A 110 8.71 -5.42 13.28
N THR A 111 9.11 -4.23 12.84
CA THR A 111 9.04 -3.01 13.65
C THR A 111 8.00 -2.04 13.10
N GLU A 112 7.02 -1.64 13.92
CA GLU A 112 6.06 -0.61 13.51
C GLU A 112 6.78 0.71 13.22
N THR A 113 6.64 1.20 12.00
CA THR A 113 7.30 2.40 11.52
C THR A 113 6.26 3.31 10.86
N VAL A 114 5.70 4.23 11.65
CA VAL A 114 4.82 5.30 11.14
C VAL A 114 5.60 6.26 10.22
N SER A 115 4.89 7.03 9.38
CA SER A 115 5.49 7.84 8.33
C SER A 115 6.61 8.77 8.84
N ALA A 116 6.37 9.51 9.93
CA ALA A 116 7.35 10.40 10.54
C ALA A 116 8.62 9.72 11.11
N ASN A 117 8.61 8.39 11.27
CA ASN A 117 9.72 7.64 11.87
C ASN A 117 10.60 6.89 10.86
N ARG A 118 10.23 6.84 9.57
CA ARG A 118 10.93 6.02 8.56
C ARG A 118 12.41 6.39 8.43
N GLU A 119 12.72 7.66 8.17
CA GLU A 119 14.09 8.17 8.05
C GLU A 119 14.85 8.08 9.37
N PRO A 120 14.31 8.56 10.52
CA PRO A 120 15.01 8.44 11.79
C PRO A 120 15.33 7.00 12.19
N PHE A 121 14.48 6.03 11.87
CA PHE A 121 14.71 4.62 12.22
C PHE A 121 15.84 4.01 11.41
N LEU A 122 15.90 4.29 10.10
CA LEU A 122 17.02 3.87 9.25
C LEU A 122 18.33 4.53 9.71
N GLN A 123 18.32 5.84 9.97
CA GLN A 123 19.52 6.58 10.39
C GLN A 123 20.07 6.13 11.76
N GLN A 124 19.19 5.70 12.66
CA GLN A 124 19.57 5.24 14.00
C GLN A 124 19.88 3.73 14.05
N GLY A 125 19.65 3.00 12.96
CA GLY A 125 19.78 1.54 12.92
C GLY A 125 18.74 0.83 13.79
N ASN A 126 17.55 1.42 13.95
CA ASN A 126 16.42 0.76 14.61
C ASN A 126 15.78 -0.30 13.70
N VAL A 127 15.92 -0.15 12.38
CA VAL A 127 15.49 -1.09 11.34
C VAL A 127 16.57 -1.14 10.27
N ASP A 128 16.70 -2.28 9.61
CA ASP A 128 17.64 -2.52 8.52
C ASP A 128 17.05 -2.07 7.17
N LEU A 129 15.74 -2.23 7.00
CA LEU A 129 14.97 -1.81 5.82
C LEU A 129 13.64 -1.19 6.24
N VAL A 130 13.03 -0.39 5.37
CA VAL A 130 11.64 0.09 5.51
C VAL A 130 10.84 -0.28 4.26
N VAL A 131 9.75 -1.03 4.42
CA VAL A 131 8.77 -1.35 3.37
C VAL A 131 7.40 -0.99 3.92
N ALA A 132 6.93 0.20 3.57
CA ALA A 132 5.91 0.86 4.36
C ALA A 132 5.24 1.99 3.57
N THR A 133 4.69 1.75 2.38
CA THR A 133 4.09 2.79 1.50
C THR A 133 4.98 4.04 1.40
N TYR A 134 6.26 3.81 1.09
CA TYR A 134 7.30 4.81 1.30
C TYR A 134 7.70 5.50 0.00
N THR A 135 7.04 6.63 -0.30
CA THR A 135 7.28 7.39 -1.53
C THR A 135 8.75 7.80 -1.69
N ILE A 136 9.33 7.42 -2.82
CA ILE A 136 10.64 7.84 -3.28
C ILE A 136 10.54 9.31 -3.74
N ASN A 137 11.34 10.20 -3.14
CA ASN A 137 11.46 11.59 -3.59
C ASN A 137 12.85 12.17 -3.29
N ASP A 138 13.17 13.30 -3.91
CA ASP A 138 14.48 13.96 -3.80
C ASP A 138 14.80 14.49 -2.39
N GLU A 139 13.77 14.80 -1.58
CA GLU A 139 13.97 15.22 -0.19
C GLU A 139 14.46 14.05 0.68
N ARG A 140 13.77 12.91 0.58
CA ARG A 140 14.10 11.69 1.33
C ARG A 140 15.43 11.10 0.88
N LYS A 141 15.73 11.11 -0.44
CA LYS A 141 17.02 10.66 -0.99
C LYS A 141 18.24 11.45 -0.45
N GLN A 142 18.03 12.62 0.20
CA GLN A 142 19.14 13.34 0.85
C GLN A 142 19.62 12.66 2.14
N VAL A 143 18.79 11.82 2.76
CA VAL A 143 19.01 11.32 4.13
C VAL A 143 18.91 9.80 4.27
N VAL A 144 18.33 9.12 3.28
CA VAL A 144 18.23 7.66 3.16
C VAL A 144 18.39 7.27 1.69
N ASP A 145 18.64 5.99 1.42
CA ASP A 145 18.60 5.44 0.07
C ASP A 145 17.30 4.67 -0.17
N PHE A 146 17.03 4.35 -1.44
CA PHE A 146 15.87 3.63 -1.92
C PHE A 146 16.24 2.62 -2.99
N ALA A 147 15.57 1.47 -2.97
CA ALA A 147 15.42 0.55 -4.08
C ALA A 147 13.96 0.54 -4.57
N GLY A 148 13.74 0.16 -5.83
CA GLY A 148 12.42 0.20 -6.48
C GLY A 148 12.28 1.37 -7.46
N PRO A 149 11.07 1.85 -7.73
CA PRO A 149 9.82 1.57 -7.02
C PRO A 149 9.29 0.14 -7.20
N TYR A 150 8.51 -0.34 -6.22
CA TYR A 150 7.78 -1.62 -6.30
C TYR A 150 6.28 -1.45 -6.57
N TYR A 151 5.75 -0.25 -6.42
CA TYR A 151 4.37 0.13 -6.74
C TYR A 151 4.30 1.64 -6.95
N VAL A 152 3.38 2.11 -7.80
CA VAL A 152 3.12 3.55 -7.98
C VAL A 152 1.67 3.80 -7.62
N ALA A 153 1.46 4.43 -6.47
CA ALA A 153 0.15 4.90 -6.04
C ALA A 153 -0.05 6.35 -6.50
N GLY A 154 -1.20 6.93 -6.16
CA GLY A 154 -1.35 8.38 -6.20
C GLY A 154 -2.30 8.86 -5.13
N GLN A 155 -2.11 10.08 -4.64
CA GLN A 155 -2.93 10.64 -3.58
C GLN A 155 -4.37 10.86 -4.06
N ASP A 156 -5.34 10.47 -3.23
CA ASP A 156 -6.77 10.63 -3.47
C ASP A 156 -7.50 11.08 -2.18
N LEU A 157 -8.84 11.12 -2.19
CA LEU A 157 -9.68 11.47 -1.04
C LEU A 157 -10.61 10.32 -0.65
N LEU A 158 -10.72 10.06 0.65
CA LEU A 158 -11.73 9.19 1.25
C LEU A 158 -12.71 10.06 2.03
N VAL A 159 -13.99 9.91 1.72
CA VAL A 159 -15.09 10.71 2.29
C VAL A 159 -16.22 9.81 2.77
N ALA A 160 -17.12 10.36 3.60
CA ALA A 160 -18.38 9.68 3.92
C ALA A 160 -19.18 9.40 2.64
N ALA A 161 -19.90 8.27 2.58
CA ALA A 161 -20.62 7.84 1.38
C ALA A 161 -21.68 8.85 0.88
N ASP A 162 -22.18 9.74 1.74
CA ASP A 162 -23.13 10.82 1.42
C ASP A 162 -22.50 12.22 1.33
N SER A 163 -21.16 12.31 1.31
CA SER A 163 -20.42 13.56 1.17
C SER A 163 -20.68 14.26 -0.17
N ASP A 164 -20.57 15.59 -0.17
CA ASP A 164 -20.61 16.42 -1.37
C ASP A 164 -19.24 16.72 -1.98
N ILE A 165 -18.15 16.27 -1.34
CA ILE A 165 -16.78 16.36 -1.84
C ILE A 165 -16.60 15.31 -2.94
N ALA A 166 -16.17 15.72 -4.13
CA ALA A 166 -15.96 14.83 -5.27
C ALA A 166 -14.55 14.94 -5.87
N SER A 167 -13.78 15.95 -5.48
CA SER A 167 -12.45 16.23 -6.01
C SER A 167 -11.62 17.08 -5.03
N PRO A 168 -10.30 17.19 -5.24
CA PRO A 168 -9.45 18.07 -4.44
C PRO A 168 -9.89 19.53 -4.43
N ASP A 169 -10.55 20.02 -5.48
CA ASP A 169 -11.05 21.41 -5.52
C ASP A 169 -12.17 21.68 -4.49
N ASP A 170 -12.83 20.64 -3.97
CA ASP A 170 -13.96 20.76 -3.05
C ASP A 170 -13.55 20.83 -1.56
N ILE A 171 -12.26 20.67 -1.26
CA ILE A 171 -11.75 20.60 0.13
C ILE A 171 -11.43 21.98 0.73
N ALA A 172 -11.56 23.07 -0.05
CA ALA A 172 -11.35 24.42 0.44
C ALA A 172 -12.34 24.75 1.59
N GLY A 173 -11.80 25.15 2.74
CA GLY A 173 -12.56 25.41 3.97
C GLY A 173 -13.14 24.17 4.64
N ARG A 174 -12.71 22.96 4.23
CA ARG A 174 -13.06 21.68 4.86
C ARG A 174 -11.94 21.22 5.78
N THR A 175 -12.27 20.41 6.78
CA THR A 175 -11.28 19.76 7.63
C THR A 175 -10.82 18.46 6.97
N VAL A 176 -9.55 18.39 6.61
CA VAL A 176 -8.94 17.23 5.93
C VAL A 176 -7.94 16.58 6.87
N CYS A 177 -8.02 15.26 7.02
CA CYS A 177 -7.09 14.50 7.85
C CYS A 177 -6.04 13.79 7.00
N SER A 178 -4.78 13.85 7.43
CA SER A 178 -3.70 13.01 6.89
C SER A 178 -2.73 12.60 8.00
N VAL A 179 -1.64 11.92 7.63
CA VAL A 179 -0.63 11.44 8.59
C VAL A 179 0.60 12.34 8.60
N ASP A 180 1.09 12.64 9.80
CA ASP A 180 2.30 13.42 10.04
C ASP A 180 3.53 12.77 9.38
N GLY A 181 4.33 13.57 8.68
CA GLY A 181 5.48 13.10 7.89
C GLY A 181 5.14 12.38 6.58
N SER A 182 3.88 12.38 6.15
CA SER A 182 3.47 11.83 4.85
C SER A 182 3.60 12.86 3.71
N THR A 183 3.88 12.39 2.50
CA THR A 183 3.86 13.22 1.28
C THR A 183 2.46 13.80 1.01
N PRO A 184 1.35 13.05 1.22
CA PRO A 184 -0.01 13.59 1.16
C PRO A 184 -0.26 14.79 2.07
N ALA A 185 0.21 14.76 3.32
CA ALA A 185 0.04 15.88 4.24
C ALA A 185 0.77 17.13 3.73
N GLN A 186 2.03 16.98 3.29
CA GLN A 186 2.82 18.07 2.71
C GLN A 186 2.14 18.67 1.47
N ASN A 187 1.61 17.83 0.58
CA ASN A 187 0.90 18.28 -0.62
C ASN A 187 -0.36 19.11 -0.29
N ILE A 188 -1.11 18.73 0.75
CA ILE A 188 -2.26 19.55 1.21
C ILE A 188 -1.79 20.90 1.76
N GLU A 189 -0.72 20.93 2.56
CA GLU A 189 -0.17 22.18 3.11
C GLU A 189 0.30 23.14 2.00
N ASP A 190 0.95 22.61 0.97
CA ASP A 190 1.58 23.40 -0.08
C ASP A 190 0.59 23.86 -1.17
N GLU A 191 -0.28 22.96 -1.66
CA GLU A 191 -1.12 23.21 -2.84
C GLU A 191 -2.59 23.48 -2.49
N TYR A 192 -3.07 23.03 -1.33
CA TYR A 192 -4.47 23.15 -0.88
C TYR A 192 -4.58 23.90 0.43
N SER A 193 -3.80 24.98 0.59
CA SER A 193 -3.67 25.74 1.85
C SER A 193 -4.96 26.37 2.40
N ASP A 194 -6.04 26.39 1.59
CA ASP A 194 -7.38 26.83 2.02
C ASP A 194 -8.14 25.72 2.79
N ALA A 195 -7.65 24.48 2.80
CA ALA A 195 -8.16 23.39 3.62
C ALA A 195 -7.64 23.48 5.07
N GLU A 196 -8.43 23.02 6.03
CA GLU A 196 -8.00 22.88 7.42
C GLU A 196 -7.36 21.50 7.63
N LEU A 197 -6.05 21.39 7.41
CA LEU A 197 -5.33 20.13 7.63
C LEU A 197 -5.21 19.81 9.13
N VAL A 198 -5.61 18.59 9.49
CA VAL A 198 -5.30 17.96 10.78
C VAL A 198 -4.45 16.72 10.54
N THR A 199 -3.47 16.48 11.40
CA THR A 199 -2.57 15.34 11.27
C THR A 199 -2.57 14.44 12.50
N TYR A 200 -2.44 13.14 12.26
CA TYR A 200 -2.20 12.12 13.26
C TYR A 200 -0.98 11.27 12.90
N ASP A 201 -0.57 10.38 13.79
CA ASP A 201 0.46 9.36 13.58
C ASP A 201 -0.01 8.15 12.75
N THR A 202 -1.32 7.89 12.71
CA THR A 202 -1.92 6.75 12.00
C THR A 202 -3.14 7.16 11.17
N TYR A 203 -3.33 6.50 10.02
CA TYR A 203 -4.51 6.68 9.16
C TYR A 203 -5.77 6.16 9.85
N SER A 204 -5.66 5.13 10.70
CA SER A 204 -6.80 4.58 11.44
C SER A 204 -7.46 5.61 12.36
N LYS A 205 -6.70 6.59 12.88
CA LYS A 205 -7.23 7.74 13.63
C LYS A 205 -7.98 8.71 12.72
N CYS A 206 -7.42 9.03 11.54
CA CYS A 206 -8.12 9.84 10.55
C CYS A 206 -9.45 9.22 10.11
N VAL A 207 -9.46 7.91 9.85
CA VAL A 207 -10.68 7.18 9.46
C VAL A 207 -11.70 7.12 10.58
N THR A 208 -11.26 6.97 11.84
CA THR A 208 -12.14 7.09 13.01
C THR A 208 -12.79 8.47 13.09
N ASP A 209 -12.01 9.52 12.85
CA ASP A 209 -12.52 10.89 12.87
C ASP A 209 -13.49 11.15 11.71
N LEU A 210 -13.22 10.61 10.52
CA LEU A 210 -14.13 10.67 9.38
C LEU A 210 -15.46 9.96 9.71
N GLN A 211 -15.39 8.76 10.30
CA GLN A 211 -16.58 8.02 10.74
C GLN A 211 -17.44 8.81 11.72
N SER A 212 -16.80 9.60 12.58
CA SER A 212 -17.49 10.45 13.57
C SER A 212 -18.01 11.78 13.01
N GLY A 213 -17.60 12.15 11.79
CA GLY A 213 -17.83 13.47 11.19
C GLY A 213 -17.01 14.60 11.83
N SER A 214 -15.90 14.25 12.50
CA SER A 214 -14.96 15.24 13.06
C SER A 214 -14.04 15.85 12.00
N VAL A 215 -13.86 15.14 10.88
CA VAL A 215 -13.20 15.63 9.67
C VAL A 215 -14.11 15.35 8.47
N ASP A 216 -13.98 16.15 7.41
CA ASP A 216 -14.80 16.04 6.19
C ASP A 216 -14.21 15.03 5.19
N ALA A 217 -12.89 14.86 5.19
CA ALA A 217 -12.17 13.94 4.31
C ALA A 217 -10.90 13.40 4.98
N VAL A 218 -10.47 12.21 4.55
CA VAL A 218 -9.11 11.70 4.77
C VAL A 218 -8.39 11.72 3.43
N THR A 219 -7.12 12.13 3.41
CA THR A 219 -6.33 12.12 2.17
C THR A 219 -5.01 11.39 2.37
N THR A 220 -4.76 10.47 1.43
CA THR A 220 -3.51 9.74 1.22
C THR A 220 -3.62 8.98 -0.09
N ASP A 221 -2.61 8.19 -0.37
CA ASP A 221 -2.49 7.27 -1.50
C ASP A 221 -3.73 6.37 -1.66
N ASP A 222 -4.23 6.29 -2.89
CA ASP A 222 -5.46 5.62 -3.30
C ASP A 222 -5.54 4.16 -2.85
N ALA A 223 -4.43 3.42 -2.91
CA ALA A 223 -4.36 2.04 -2.44
C ALA A 223 -4.69 1.91 -0.94
N ILE A 224 -4.21 2.84 -0.11
CA ILE A 224 -4.52 2.87 1.34
C ILE A 224 -6.02 3.18 1.53
N LEU A 225 -6.53 4.18 0.80
CA LEU A 225 -7.92 4.62 0.92
C LEU A 225 -8.90 3.53 0.48
N ARG A 226 -8.58 2.78 -0.59
CA ARG A 226 -9.37 1.63 -1.05
C ARG A 226 -9.39 0.51 -0.02
N GLY A 227 -8.27 0.23 0.65
CA GLY A 227 -8.21 -0.71 1.77
C GLY A 227 -9.19 -0.33 2.88
N TYR A 228 -9.24 0.95 3.25
CA TYR A 228 -10.21 1.45 4.23
C TYR A 228 -11.66 1.42 3.73
N ALA A 229 -11.92 1.82 2.48
CA ALA A 229 -13.26 1.75 1.90
C ALA A 229 -13.81 0.31 1.85
N ALA A 230 -12.93 -0.67 1.58
CA ALA A 230 -13.27 -2.09 1.61
C ALA A 230 -13.48 -2.63 3.03
N GLN A 231 -12.72 -2.13 4.03
CA GLN A 231 -12.92 -2.51 5.43
C GLN A 231 -14.26 -2.00 5.99
N TYR A 232 -14.70 -0.81 5.55
CA TYR A 232 -15.92 -0.14 5.98
C TYR A 232 -16.95 -0.05 4.84
N GLU A 233 -17.28 -1.19 4.23
CA GLU A 233 -18.14 -1.25 3.05
C GLU A 233 -19.45 -0.46 3.22
N GLY A 234 -19.66 0.52 2.34
CA GLY A 234 -20.87 1.34 2.31
C GLY A 234 -20.88 2.54 3.27
N GLU A 235 -19.86 2.69 4.13
CA GLU A 235 -19.69 3.89 4.97
C GLU A 235 -18.89 4.99 4.27
N PHE A 236 -17.90 4.60 3.46
CA PHE A 236 -16.99 5.53 2.79
C PHE A 236 -16.94 5.33 1.28
N SER A 237 -16.51 6.38 0.60
CA SER A 237 -16.21 6.40 -0.84
C SER A 237 -14.85 7.02 -1.06
N VAL A 238 -14.05 6.40 -1.93
CA VAL A 238 -12.87 7.05 -2.52
C VAL A 238 -13.37 7.92 -3.67
N VAL A 239 -12.99 9.20 -3.71
CA VAL A 239 -13.51 10.19 -4.65
C VAL A 239 -12.41 11.03 -5.26
N GLY A 240 -12.48 11.19 -6.58
CA GLY A 240 -11.48 11.89 -7.35
C GLY A 240 -10.79 10.94 -8.33
N ASP A 241 -9.76 11.48 -8.97
CA ASP A 241 -8.73 10.72 -9.64
C ASP A 241 -7.43 11.00 -8.87
N PRO A 242 -6.47 10.05 -8.82
CA PRO A 242 -5.18 10.32 -8.20
C PRO A 242 -4.54 11.60 -8.75
N PHE A 243 -4.14 12.49 -7.86
CA PHE A 243 -3.64 13.83 -8.21
C PHE A 243 -2.17 14.06 -7.87
N THR A 244 -1.48 13.00 -7.44
CA THR A 244 -0.01 12.92 -7.31
C THR A 244 0.48 11.58 -7.84
N ASP A 245 1.79 11.47 -8.06
CA ASP A 245 2.46 10.18 -8.25
C ASP A 245 3.22 9.85 -6.95
N GLU A 246 2.95 8.68 -6.37
CA GLU A 246 3.55 8.20 -5.13
C GLU A 246 4.31 6.89 -5.41
N PRO A 247 5.52 6.93 -6.01
CA PRO A 247 6.33 5.74 -6.27
C PRO A 247 6.86 5.16 -4.96
N TYR A 248 6.34 4.01 -4.51
CA TYR A 248 6.79 3.36 -3.29
C TYR A 248 8.10 2.62 -3.51
N GLY A 249 9.07 2.85 -2.61
CA GLY A 249 10.35 2.17 -2.59
C GLY A 249 10.62 1.46 -1.29
N VAL A 250 11.61 0.56 -1.32
CA VAL A 250 12.22 -0.01 -0.13
C VAL A 250 13.25 1.00 0.38
N GLY A 251 13.06 1.54 1.58
CA GLY A 251 14.00 2.47 2.21
C GLY A 251 15.18 1.74 2.84
N LEU A 252 16.39 2.27 2.63
CA LEU A 252 17.65 1.71 3.12
C LEU A 252 18.49 2.77 3.86
N PRO A 253 19.42 2.35 4.74
CA PRO A 253 20.43 3.25 5.28
C PRO A 253 21.25 3.87 4.14
N GLN A 254 21.55 5.17 4.27
CA GLN A 254 22.27 5.91 3.24
C GLN A 254 23.70 5.39 3.04
N GLY A 255 24.09 5.18 1.79
CA GLY A 255 25.44 4.80 1.36
C GLY A 255 25.70 3.29 1.32
N ASP A 256 24.67 2.45 1.42
CA ASP A 256 24.79 0.99 1.29
C ASP A 256 24.42 0.53 -0.14
N ASP A 257 25.25 0.92 -1.12
CA ASP A 257 25.03 0.67 -2.54
C ASP A 257 24.87 -0.82 -2.85
N ALA A 258 25.65 -1.69 -2.19
CA ALA A 258 25.61 -3.13 -2.39
C ALA A 258 24.26 -3.72 -1.96
N LEU A 259 23.71 -3.27 -0.83
CA LEU A 259 22.38 -3.69 -0.41
C LEU A 259 21.30 -3.14 -1.34
N ARG A 260 21.38 -1.87 -1.72
CA ARG A 260 20.42 -1.26 -2.65
C ARG A 260 20.36 -2.03 -3.96
N ASP A 261 21.51 -2.37 -4.54
CA ASP A 261 21.59 -3.15 -5.78
C ASP A 261 20.97 -4.54 -5.61
N ALA A 262 21.24 -5.22 -4.49
CA ALA A 262 20.64 -6.52 -4.20
C ALA A 262 19.10 -6.46 -4.02
N VAL A 263 18.59 -5.40 -3.39
CA VAL A 263 17.14 -5.18 -3.26
C VAL A 263 16.51 -4.86 -4.61
N ASN A 264 17.17 -4.06 -5.46
CA ASN A 264 16.71 -3.83 -6.83
C ASN A 264 16.68 -5.13 -7.65
N ASP A 265 17.70 -5.97 -7.54
CA ASP A 265 17.74 -7.29 -8.19
C ASP A 265 16.57 -8.16 -7.74
N ALA A 266 16.25 -8.17 -6.44
CA ALA A 266 15.12 -8.92 -5.89
C ALA A 266 13.77 -8.43 -6.44
N LEU A 267 13.56 -7.11 -6.50
CA LEU A 267 12.34 -6.52 -7.04
C LEU A 267 12.18 -6.85 -8.53
N GLU A 268 13.22 -6.64 -9.34
CA GLU A 268 13.20 -6.96 -10.77
C GLU A 268 12.94 -8.45 -11.04
N ALA A 269 13.60 -9.34 -10.29
CA ALA A 269 13.38 -10.79 -10.42
C ALA A 269 11.93 -11.16 -10.12
N SER A 270 11.37 -10.64 -9.02
CA SER A 270 9.97 -10.90 -8.63
C SER A 270 8.95 -10.38 -9.65
N MET A 271 9.27 -9.29 -10.35
CA MET A 271 8.46 -8.74 -11.42
C MET A 271 8.54 -9.61 -12.69
N GLU A 272 9.74 -10.10 -13.03
CA GLU A 272 9.98 -10.94 -14.22
C GLU A 272 9.38 -12.36 -14.08
N ASP A 273 9.49 -12.98 -12.91
CA ASP A 273 9.04 -14.36 -12.68
C ASP A 273 7.56 -14.48 -12.28
N GLY A 274 6.92 -13.36 -11.95
CA GLY A 274 5.50 -13.27 -11.59
C GLY A 274 5.21 -13.35 -10.09
N THR A 275 6.22 -13.53 -9.24
CA THR A 275 6.07 -13.54 -7.77
C THR A 275 5.48 -12.23 -7.25
N TRP A 276 5.86 -11.09 -7.81
CA TRP A 276 5.26 -9.78 -7.50
C TRP A 276 3.76 -9.77 -7.81
N THR A 277 3.36 -10.34 -8.94
CA THR A 277 1.95 -10.39 -9.36
C THR A 277 1.14 -11.28 -8.44
N GLU A 278 1.69 -12.41 -8.02
CA GLU A 278 1.03 -13.30 -7.05
C GLU A 278 0.84 -12.61 -5.69
N ALA A 279 1.87 -11.92 -5.20
CA ALA A 279 1.80 -11.11 -3.98
C ALA A 279 0.73 -10.01 -4.10
N PHE A 280 0.68 -9.33 -5.23
CA PHE A 280 -0.31 -8.29 -5.50
C PHE A 280 -1.73 -8.87 -5.49
N GLU A 281 -1.96 -9.96 -6.23
CA GLU A 281 -3.27 -10.60 -6.35
C GLU A 281 -3.78 -11.19 -5.04
N TYR A 282 -2.86 -11.71 -4.22
CA TYR A 282 -3.17 -12.20 -2.89
C TYR A 282 -3.68 -11.10 -1.95
N THR A 283 -3.15 -9.88 -2.10
CA THR A 283 -3.31 -8.81 -1.11
C THR A 283 -4.26 -7.70 -1.56
N LEU A 284 -4.01 -7.09 -2.71
CA LEU A 284 -4.74 -5.95 -3.25
C LEU A 284 -5.85 -6.35 -4.23
N GLY A 285 -5.85 -7.61 -4.68
CA GLY A 285 -6.85 -8.16 -5.58
C GLY A 285 -6.41 -8.13 -7.04
N ASP A 286 -7.36 -8.11 -7.96
CA ASP A 286 -7.09 -8.31 -9.38
C ASP A 286 -6.02 -7.36 -9.93
N SER A 287 -4.96 -7.93 -10.54
CA SER A 287 -3.84 -7.19 -11.09
C SER A 287 -4.09 -6.67 -12.51
N SER A 288 -5.27 -6.92 -13.10
CA SER A 288 -5.55 -6.54 -14.47
C SER A 288 -5.62 -5.02 -14.62
N GLY A 289 -4.76 -4.49 -15.48
CA GLY A 289 -4.64 -3.04 -15.67
C GLY A 289 -3.70 -2.35 -14.67
N VAL A 290 -3.05 -3.10 -13.78
CA VAL A 290 -1.96 -2.58 -12.93
C VAL A 290 -0.65 -2.72 -13.71
N GLU A 291 0.04 -1.60 -13.91
CA GLU A 291 1.36 -1.57 -14.57
C GLU A 291 2.44 -1.75 -13.50
N GLN A 292 3.30 -2.76 -13.66
CA GLN A 292 4.49 -2.90 -12.84
C GLN A 292 5.46 -1.75 -13.18
N PRO A 293 6.00 -1.03 -12.19
CA PRO A 293 6.90 0.06 -12.48
C PRO A 293 8.29 -0.45 -12.92
N GLU A 294 9.00 0.39 -13.67
CA GLU A 294 10.42 0.15 -13.96
C GLU A 294 11.25 0.54 -12.72
N VAL A 295 12.12 -0.38 -12.27
CA VAL A 295 13.01 -0.13 -11.13
C VAL A 295 14.06 0.94 -11.50
N ASP A 296 14.14 1.99 -10.68
CA ASP A 296 15.09 3.10 -10.83
C ASP A 296 16.41 2.79 -10.10
N ARG A 297 17.40 2.31 -10.87
CA ARG A 297 18.76 2.10 -10.39
C ARG A 297 19.57 3.40 -10.47
N TYR A 298 19.45 4.24 -9.45
CA TYR A 298 20.13 5.55 -9.37
C TYR A 298 21.44 5.55 -8.57
#